data_AF-A0A553ZS80-F1
#
_entry.id   AF-A0A553ZS80-F1
#
_cell.length_a   1.000
_cell.length_b   1.000
_cell.length_c   1.000
_cell.angle_alpha   90.00
_cell.angle_beta   90.00
_cell.angle_gamma   90.00
#
_symmetry.space_group_name_H-M   'P 1'
#
loop_
_entity.id
_entity.type
_entity.pdbx_description
1 polymer ?
#
loop_
_entity_poly.entity_id
_entity_poly.type
_entity_poly.pdbx_seq_one_letter_code
_entity_poly.pdbx_strand_id
1 'polypeptide(L)'
;NLQPVLITGMEKGGQLTTTTEVENWPGDPNDLTGPLLMERMHEHATKFETEIIFDHINKVDLQNRPFRLNGDNGEYTCDALI
;
A
#
# COMPACT_ATOMS: atom_id res chain seq x y z
N ASN A 1 -10.48 -15.74 -0.98
CA ASN A 1 -9.58 -14.68 -0.50
C ASN A 1 -8.22 -14.90 -1.12
N LEU A 2 -7.63 -13.91 -1.81
CA LEU A 2 -6.37 -14.07 -2.57
C LEU A 2 -5.11 -13.88 -1.72
N GLN A 3 -5.24 -13.62 -0.41
CA GLN A 3 -4.11 -13.39 0.52
C GLN A 3 -3.09 -12.38 -0.02
N PRO A 4 -3.51 -11.12 -0.27
CA PRO A 4 -2.64 -10.14 -0.89
C PRO A 4 -1.48 -9.74 0.04
N VAL A 5 -0.36 -9.44 -0.59
CA VAL A 5 0.79 -8.78 0.02
C VAL A 5 0.85 -7.35 -0.53
N LEU A 6 0.98 -6.36 0.36
CA LEU A 6 1.13 -4.95 0.02
C LEU A 6 2.54 -4.49 0.40
N ILE A 7 3.29 -4.00 -0.57
CA ILE A 7 4.61 -3.38 -0.34
C ILE A 7 4.41 -1.86 -0.22
N THR A 8 4.82 -1.28 0.91
CA THR A 8 4.48 0.13 1.22
C THR A 8 5.18 1.16 0.36
N GLY A 9 6.36 0.84 -0.16
CA GLY A 9 7.28 1.82 -0.72
C GLY A 9 7.93 2.68 0.37
N MET A 10 8.64 3.73 -0.06
CA MET A 10 9.37 4.66 0.81
C MET A 10 8.45 5.46 1.74
N GLU A 11 7.24 5.78 1.27
CA GLU A 11 6.27 6.61 1.99
C GLU A 11 4.99 5.81 2.26
N LYS A 12 4.91 5.15 3.43
CA LYS A 12 3.67 4.50 3.88
C LYS A 12 2.54 5.53 3.90
N GLY A 13 1.43 5.21 3.24
CA GLY A 13 0.26 6.09 3.14
C GLY A 13 0.33 7.10 1.97
N GLY A 14 1.48 7.23 1.31
CA GLY A 14 1.65 8.10 0.15
C GLY A 14 1.41 9.59 0.45
N GLN A 15 1.14 10.35 -0.61
CA GLN A 15 1.12 11.81 -0.57
C GLN A 15 0.11 12.41 0.42
N LEU A 16 -1.01 11.72 0.69
CA LEU A 16 -2.02 12.21 1.64
C LEU A 16 -1.46 12.35 3.06
N THR A 17 -0.40 11.62 3.41
CA THR A 17 0.25 11.79 4.73
C THR A 17 0.88 13.17 4.94
N THR A 18 1.07 13.94 3.86
CA THR A 18 1.70 15.27 3.92
C THR A 18 0.70 16.43 3.94
N THR A 19 -0.60 16.17 3.73
CA THR A 19 -1.65 17.20 3.79
C THR A 19 -2.35 17.20 5.14
N THR A 20 -2.69 18.39 5.63
CA THR A 20 -3.38 18.58 6.90
C THR A 20 -4.88 18.34 6.79
N GLU A 21 -5.51 18.73 5.68
CA GLU A 21 -6.97 18.68 5.51
C GLU A 21 -7.34 17.95 4.21
N VAL A 22 -8.41 17.16 4.29
CA VAL A 22 -9.01 16.44 3.16
C VAL A 22 -10.53 16.67 3.20
N GLU A 23 -11.01 17.60 2.39
CA GLU A 23 -12.42 18.03 2.40
C GLU A 23 -13.31 17.27 1.40
N ASN A 24 -12.70 16.54 0.47
CA ASN A 24 -13.40 15.94 -0.67
C ASN A 24 -13.42 14.41 -0.63
N TRP A 25 -13.08 13.79 0.50
CA TRP A 25 -13.24 12.36 0.69
C TRP A 25 -14.69 12.03 1.04
N PRO A 26 -15.43 11.31 0.19
CA PRO A 26 -16.85 11.05 0.42
C PRO A 26 -17.05 10.15 1.65
N GLY A 27 -18.01 10.52 2.51
CA GLY A 27 -18.36 9.75 3.70
C GLY A 27 -17.71 10.22 4.99
N ASP A 28 -16.84 11.23 4.94
CA ASP A 28 -16.24 11.85 6.11
C ASP A 28 -16.61 13.34 6.18
N PRO A 29 -17.58 13.71 7.05
CA PRO A 29 -18.27 14.99 6.93
C PRO A 29 -17.50 16.20 7.47
N ASN A 30 -16.53 16.06 8.38
CA ASN A 30 -15.70 17.16 8.91
C ASN A 30 -14.37 16.64 9.51
N ASP A 31 -13.35 17.49 9.53
CA ASP A 31 -12.06 17.32 10.24
C ASP A 31 -11.20 16.11 9.82
N LEU A 32 -11.37 15.61 8.59
CA LEU A 32 -10.54 14.54 8.08
C LEU A 32 -9.16 15.07 7.69
N THR A 33 -8.12 14.53 8.31
CA THR A 33 -6.73 14.77 7.90
C THR A 33 -6.25 13.65 7.00
N GLY A 34 -5.28 13.95 6.13
CA GLY A 34 -4.71 12.95 5.24
C GLY A 34 -4.02 11.79 5.98
N PRO A 35 -3.19 12.04 7.02
CA PRO A 35 -2.65 10.98 7.88
C PRO A 35 -3.73 10.09 8.52
N LEU A 36 -4.82 10.67 9.02
CA LEU A 36 -5.91 9.92 9.66
C LEU A 36 -6.63 9.01 8.66
N LEU A 37 -6.87 9.50 7.44
CA LEU A 37 -7.48 8.70 6.37
C LEU A 37 -6.59 7.49 6.02
N MET A 38 -5.28 7.72 5.86
CA MET A 38 -4.35 6.64 5.49
C MET A 38 -4.17 5.61 6.59
N GLU A 39 -4.20 6.00 7.85
CA GLU A 39 -4.20 5.06 8.98
C GLU A 39 -5.46 4.19 8.97
N ARG A 40 -6.64 4.79 8.76
CA ARG A 40 -7.90 4.01 8.62
C ARG A 40 -7.85 3.00 7.49
N MET A 41 -7.21 3.34 6.36
CA MET A 41 -7.02 2.38 5.26
C MET A 41 -6.07 1.24 5.65
N HIS A 42 -4.99 1.55 6.37
CA HIS A 42 -4.05 0.55 6.87
C HIS A 42 -4.73 -0.44 7.83
N GLU A 43 -5.50 0.07 8.80
CA GLU A 43 -6.30 -0.74 9.73
C GLU A 43 -7.31 -1.61 8.98
N HIS A 44 -8.00 -1.04 7.99
CA HIS A 44 -8.95 -1.78 7.16
C HIS A 44 -8.25 -2.93 6.42
N ALA A 45 -7.13 -2.70 5.75
CA ALA A 45 -6.39 -3.74 5.04
C ALA A 45 -5.92 -4.86 6.00
N THR A 46 -5.39 -4.47 7.17
CA THR A 46 -4.88 -5.40 8.19
C THR A 46 -6.01 -6.24 8.80
N LYS A 47 -7.21 -5.66 8.97
CA LYS A 47 -8.40 -6.36 9.45
C LYS A 47 -8.80 -7.54 8.56
N PHE A 48 -8.51 -7.47 7.26
CA PHE A 48 -8.73 -8.56 6.31
C PHE A 48 -7.46 -9.39 6.05
N GLU A 49 -6.51 -9.36 6.99
CA GLU A 49 -5.30 -10.19 6.99
C GLU A 49 -4.38 -9.93 5.77
N THR A 50 -4.40 -8.71 5.23
CA THR A 50 -3.41 -8.29 4.21
C THR A 50 -2.03 -8.23 4.87
N GLU A 51 -1.06 -8.94 4.29
CA GLU A 51 0.33 -8.82 4.74
C GLU A 51 0.90 -7.50 4.21
N ILE A 52 1.46 -6.69 5.10
CA ILE A 52 2.02 -5.37 4.76
C ILE A 52 3.52 -5.40 5.01
N ILE A 53 4.29 -5.25 3.94
CA ILE A 53 5.75 -5.32 3.95
C ILE A 53 6.32 -3.93 3.70
N PHE A 54 7.19 -3.50 4.61
CA PHE A 54 7.97 -2.28 4.45
C PHE A 54 9.17 -2.56 3.56
N ASP A 55 9.00 -2.33 2.27
CA ASP A 55 10.09 -2.39 1.31
C ASP A 55 9.83 -1.41 0.16
N HIS A 56 10.85 -1.15 -0.65
CA HIS A 56 10.76 -0.37 -1.86
C HIS A 56 11.22 -1.20 -3.06
N ILE A 57 10.30 -1.44 -4.01
CA ILE A 57 10.63 -2.16 -5.24
C ILE A 57 11.47 -1.29 -6.17
N ASN A 58 12.67 -1.75 -6.49
CA ASN A 58 13.62 -1.07 -7.35
C ASN A 58 13.75 -1.72 -8.74
N LYS A 59 13.30 -2.98 -8.91
CA LYS A 59 13.34 -3.70 -10.20
C LYS A 59 12.20 -4.70 -10.34
N VAL A 60 11.66 -4.83 -11.56
CA VAL A 60 10.61 -5.79 -11.91
C VAL A 60 10.96 -6.59 -13.17
N ASP A 61 10.62 -7.88 -13.19
CA ASP A 61 10.54 -8.73 -14.38
C ASP A 61 9.08 -9.17 -14.59
N LEU A 62 8.49 -8.66 -15.68
CA LEU A 62 7.09 -8.88 -16.05
C LEU A 62 6.94 -9.76 -17.30
N GLN A 63 8.05 -10.22 -17.91
CA GLN A 63 8.01 -11.02 -19.13
C GLN A 63 7.73 -12.49 -18.84
N ASN A 64 8.09 -12.95 -17.64
CA ASN A 64 7.93 -14.32 -17.20
C ASN A 64 6.88 -14.42 -16.09
N ARG A 65 6.26 -15.59 -15.96
CA ARG A 65 5.35 -15.91 -14.85
C ARG A 65 5.94 -17.01 -13.95
N PRO A 66 5.83 -16.90 -12.61
CA PRO A 66 5.24 -15.76 -11.87
C PRO A 66 6.09 -14.49 -12.05
N PHE A 67 5.45 -13.32 -11.94
CA PHE A 67 6.16 -12.04 -12.00
C PHE A 67 7.16 -11.97 -10.85
N ARG A 68 8.29 -11.30 -11.07
CA ARG A 68 9.34 -11.15 -10.06
C ARG A 68 9.63 -9.68 -9.78
N LEU A 69 9.75 -9.35 -8.50
CA LEU A 69 10.05 -8.01 -8.02
C LEU A 69 11.24 -8.09 -7.06
N ASN A 70 12.18 -7.17 -7.20
CA ASN A 70 13.29 -7.02 -6.26
C ASN A 70 13.09 -5.70 -5.52
N GLY A 71 13.03 -5.79 -4.20
CA GLY A 71 13.05 -4.66 -3.31
C GLY A 71 14.43 -4.42 -2.72
N ASP A 72 14.52 -3.45 -1.82
CA ASP A 72 15.76 -3.15 -1.13
C ASP A 72 16.08 -4.22 -0.08
N ASN A 73 15.06 -4.90 0.44
CA ASN A 73 15.18 -5.87 1.54
C ASN A 73 14.86 -7.32 1.13
N GLY A 74 14.32 -7.57 -0.07
CA GLY A 74 13.99 -8.93 -0.51
C GLY A 74 13.64 -9.09 -1.99
N GLU A 75 13.44 -10.35 -2.41
CA GLU A 75 12.86 -10.72 -3.70
C GLU A 75 11.45 -11.31 -3.49
N TYR A 76 10.51 -10.91 -4.33
CA TYR A 76 9.10 -11.27 -4.25
C TYR A 76 8.63 -11.85 -5.57
N THR A 77 7.69 -12.78 -5.51
CA THR A 77 7.04 -13.33 -6.70
C THR A 77 5.52 -13.31 -6.55
N CYS A 78 4.80 -13.01 -7.63
CA CYS A 78 3.34 -13.03 -7.62
C CYS A 78 2.75 -13.52 -8.94
N ASP A 79 1.54 -14.10 -8.86
CA ASP A 79 0.77 -14.51 -10.03
C ASP A 79 0.07 -13.32 -10.70
N ALA A 80 -0.25 -12.29 -9.92
CA ALA A 80 -0.83 -11.03 -10.39
C ALA A 80 -0.21 -9.86 -9.63
N LEU A 81 -0.05 -8.73 -10.30
CA LEU A 81 0.55 -7.51 -9.76
C LEU A 81 -0.42 -6.35 -9.96
N ILE A 82 -0.61 -5.55 -8.91
CA ILE A 82 -1.33 -4.26 -8.92
C ILE A 82 -0.31 -3.18 -8.59
#